data_AF-A0A4R3LH99-F1
#
_entry.id   AF-A0A4R3LH99-F1
#
_cell.length_a   1.000
_cell.length_b   1.000
_cell.length_c   1.000
_cell.angle_alpha   90.00
_cell.angle_beta   90.00
_cell.angle_gamma   90.00
#
_symmetry.space_group_name_H-M   'P 1'
#
loop_
_entity.id
_entity.type
_entity.pdbx_description
1 polymer ?
#
loop_
_entity_poly.entity_id
_entity_poly.type
_entity_poly.pdbx_seq_one_letter_code
_entity_poly.pdbx_strand_id
1 'polypeptide(L)'
;MTAIDGVRGWRGWWLRRLPRTPAHRLTHRTLYVLPTRPGWMLTLTLTLLLVGSINFQLNLGYALTFMLAGSAAAAVWSAHANLRGLTLTLGDARDAWAGQPATLAVRVTGAQRPRWAVEVDALGGPPAVPQDLVDPEVVIEVPWVPPRRGWQPAPLVRVATRYPLGVCRVWSWWRPATDILVYPAPEPDAPPPPLTPSGTGSATAHGGASATGWPDDVRPWHAGDSARQVLWKKAAQVDDDPTQWWVRTPRPDADGPERWLDEADCAALDLERRRSRLCAWVLHAERAGWRYGLRAGGVTVPPGRGPEHRRRCLEVLACH
;
A
#
# COMPACT_ATOMS: atom_id res chain seq x y z
N MET A 1 1.93 16.26 11.72
CA MET A 1 2.63 15.48 12.77
C MET A 1 3.23 14.29 12.07
N THR A 2 4.49 14.43 11.69
CA THR A 2 5.22 13.38 10.98
C THR A 2 5.52 12.25 11.96
N ALA A 3 5.67 10.99 11.51
CA ALA A 3 6.04 9.86 12.37
C ALA A 3 7.33 10.11 13.20
N ILE A 4 8.14 11.10 12.79
CA ILE A 4 9.36 11.55 13.46
C ILE A 4 9.07 12.37 14.73
N ASP A 5 7.88 12.95 14.87
CA ASP A 5 7.49 13.78 16.03
C ASP A 5 7.24 12.95 17.30
N GLY A 6 7.05 11.63 17.17
CA GLY A 6 6.96 10.70 18.30
C GLY A 6 8.30 10.35 18.95
N VAL A 7 9.43 10.59 18.26
CA VAL A 7 10.78 10.34 18.79
C VAL A 7 11.28 11.61 19.48
N ARG A 8 10.95 11.80 20.76
CA ARG A 8 11.45 12.94 21.56
C ARG A 8 12.98 12.90 21.70
N GLY A 9 13.62 14.05 21.56
CA GLY A 9 15.05 14.28 21.85
C GLY A 9 16.01 14.21 20.65
N TRP A 10 17.30 14.06 20.93
CA TRP A 10 18.41 14.12 19.95
C TRP A 10 18.30 13.09 18.82
N ARG A 11 17.67 11.94 19.08
CA ARG A 11 17.39 10.92 18.06
C ARG A 11 16.48 11.45 16.95
N GLY A 12 15.39 12.13 17.30
CA GLY A 12 14.48 12.71 16.31
C GLY A 12 15.15 13.80 15.48
N TRP A 13 16.04 14.60 16.09
CA TRP A 13 16.84 15.61 15.38
C TRP A 13 17.83 14.99 14.40
N TRP A 14 18.56 13.96 14.82
CA TRP A 14 19.53 13.27 13.96
C TRP A 14 18.84 12.58 12.79
N LEU A 15 17.70 11.90 13.04
CA LEU A 15 16.92 11.22 12.02
C LEU A 15 16.39 12.17 10.92
N ARG A 16 16.05 13.42 11.28
CA ARG A 16 15.61 14.44 10.30
C ARG A 16 16.72 14.88 9.34
N ARG A 17 17.98 14.78 9.75
CA ARG A 17 19.15 15.19 8.95
C ARG A 17 19.63 14.11 7.99
N LEU A 18 19.10 12.89 8.05
CA LEU A 18 19.44 11.89 7.05
C LEU A 18 18.96 12.35 5.66
N PRO A 19 19.82 12.22 4.62
CA PRO A 19 19.44 12.54 3.26
C PRO A 19 18.34 11.60 2.79
N ARG A 20 17.42 12.15 1.99
CA ARG A 20 16.42 11.34 1.29
C ARG A 20 17.08 10.72 0.08
N THR A 21 17.09 9.39 0.01
CA THR A 21 17.66 8.67 -1.13
C THR A 21 16.67 7.61 -1.65
N PRO A 22 16.56 7.43 -2.98
CA PRO A 22 15.68 6.42 -3.56
C PRO A 22 16.17 4.99 -3.27
N ALA A 23 17.49 4.82 -3.15
CA ALA A 23 18.14 3.59 -2.75
C ALA A 23 19.13 3.86 -1.61
N HIS A 24 19.34 2.88 -0.74
CA HIS A 24 20.32 2.97 0.34
C HIS A 24 21.22 1.77 0.37
N ARG A 25 22.48 2.00 -0.02
CA ARG A 25 23.52 0.97 0.01
C ARG A 25 24.21 0.96 1.36
N LEU A 26 24.17 -0.19 2.02
CA LEU A 26 24.82 -0.41 3.31
C LEU A 26 26.33 -0.54 3.11
N THR A 27 27.03 0.54 3.43
CA THR A 27 28.50 0.61 3.40
C THR A 27 29.06 0.71 4.82
N HIS A 28 30.37 0.64 4.97
CA HIS A 28 31.03 0.79 6.27
C HIS A 28 30.70 2.12 6.97
N ARG A 29 30.41 3.19 6.21
CA ARG A 29 30.10 4.52 6.77
C ARG A 29 28.67 4.67 7.27
N THR A 30 27.76 3.80 6.83
CA THR A 30 26.33 3.88 7.17
C THR A 30 25.93 2.88 8.25
N LEU A 31 26.79 1.90 8.53
CA LEU A 31 26.54 0.86 9.52
C LEU A 31 27.07 1.28 10.89
N TYR A 32 26.17 1.32 11.88
CA TYR A 32 26.50 1.58 13.27
C TYR A 32 26.50 0.28 14.05
N VAL A 33 27.52 0.08 14.89
CA VAL A 33 27.67 -1.10 15.75
C VAL A 33 27.47 -0.65 17.19
N LEU A 34 26.56 -1.31 17.91
CA LEU A 34 26.31 -1.03 19.33
C LEU A 34 26.29 -2.35 20.12
N PRO A 35 27.00 -2.47 21.26
CA PRO A 35 26.91 -3.66 22.10
C PRO A 35 25.49 -3.83 22.65
N THR A 36 25.00 -5.07 22.65
CA THR A 36 23.70 -5.40 23.26
C THR A 36 23.86 -5.62 24.76
N ARG A 37 22.75 -5.83 25.49
CA ARG A 37 22.82 -6.20 26.92
C ARG A 37 23.65 -7.48 27.15
N PRO A 38 23.43 -8.58 26.39
CA PRO A 38 24.33 -9.75 26.46
C PRO A 38 25.78 -9.43 26.13
N GLY A 39 26.06 -8.52 25.17
CA GLY A 39 27.42 -8.13 24.85
C GLY A 39 28.13 -7.40 25.99
N TRP A 40 27.41 -6.52 26.70
CA TRP A 40 27.93 -5.88 27.91
C TRP A 40 28.19 -6.89 29.03
N MET A 41 27.27 -7.84 29.25
CA MET A 41 27.48 -8.92 30.23
C MET A 41 28.69 -9.77 29.87
N LEU A 42 28.84 -10.15 28.60
CA LEU A 42 30.01 -10.90 28.13
C LEU A 42 31.31 -10.12 28.37
N THR A 43 31.32 -8.82 28.10
CA THR A 43 32.49 -7.96 28.34
C THR A 43 32.84 -7.91 29.83
N LEU A 44 31.84 -7.80 30.71
CA LEU A 44 32.04 -7.85 32.16
C LEU A 44 32.61 -9.21 32.60
N THR A 45 32.01 -10.30 32.13
CA THR A 45 32.46 -11.67 32.42
C THR A 45 33.90 -11.90 31.96
N LEU A 46 34.25 -11.50 30.73
CA LEU A 46 35.62 -11.58 30.21
C LEU A 46 36.60 -10.79 31.07
N THR A 47 36.19 -9.61 31.54
CA THR A 47 37.01 -8.77 32.44
C THR A 47 37.26 -9.48 33.77
N LEU A 48 36.21 -10.05 34.38
CA LEU A 48 36.33 -10.80 35.63
C LEU A 48 37.20 -12.06 35.48
N LEU A 49 37.02 -12.83 34.40
CA LEU A 49 37.87 -13.99 34.10
C LEU A 49 39.33 -13.57 33.91
N LEU A 50 39.59 -12.46 33.21
CA LEU A 50 40.95 -11.97 33.00
C LEU A 50 41.60 -11.57 34.33
N VAL A 51 40.90 -10.77 35.15
CA VAL A 51 41.40 -10.35 36.46
C VAL A 51 41.64 -11.55 37.38
N GLY A 52 40.71 -12.52 37.41
CA GLY A 52 40.88 -13.76 38.16
C GLY A 52 42.06 -14.58 37.68
N SER A 53 42.24 -14.73 36.36
CA SER A 53 43.36 -15.48 35.77
C SER A 53 44.70 -14.83 36.08
N ILE A 54 44.76 -13.50 36.10
CA ILE A 54 45.93 -12.72 36.53
C ILE A 54 46.22 -12.96 38.01
N ASN A 55 45.19 -12.87 38.86
CA ASN A 55 45.34 -13.01 40.30
C ASN A 55 45.85 -14.40 40.70
N PHE A 56 45.31 -15.45 40.08
CA PHE A 56 45.64 -16.84 40.39
C PHE A 56 46.72 -17.47 39.48
N GLN A 57 47.31 -16.69 38.56
CA GLN A 57 48.29 -17.16 37.57
C GLN A 57 47.81 -18.40 36.77
N LEU A 58 46.51 -18.47 36.48
CA LEU A 58 45.89 -19.61 35.81
C LEU A 58 46.06 -19.49 34.28
N ASN A 59 47.05 -20.20 33.72
CA ASN A 59 47.30 -20.25 32.27
C ASN A 59 46.06 -20.69 31.46
N LEU A 60 45.28 -21.65 31.99
CA LEU A 60 44.04 -22.11 31.36
C LEU A 60 42.96 -21.02 31.31
N GLY A 61 42.91 -20.15 32.32
CA GLY A 61 41.96 -19.04 32.38
C GLY A 61 42.23 -18.00 31.29
N TYR A 62 43.51 -17.72 30.98
CA TYR A 62 43.88 -16.90 29.83
C TYR A 62 43.42 -17.51 28.50
N ALA A 63 43.67 -18.80 28.30
CA ALA A 63 43.29 -19.49 27.07
C ALA A 63 41.77 -19.39 26.82
N LEU A 64 40.96 -19.67 27.84
CA LEU A 64 39.50 -19.57 27.76
C LEU A 64 39.04 -18.13 27.48
N THR A 65 39.60 -17.16 28.19
CA THR A 65 39.23 -15.74 28.05
C THR A 65 39.53 -15.23 26.63
N PHE A 66 40.72 -15.51 26.10
CA PHE A 66 41.10 -15.10 24.75
C PHE A 66 40.31 -15.83 23.67
N MET A 67 39.97 -17.12 23.88
CA MET A 67 39.12 -17.86 22.95
C MET A 67 37.71 -17.27 22.88
N LEU A 68 37.09 -16.96 24.02
CA LEU A 68 35.78 -16.30 24.08
C LEU A 68 35.83 -14.89 23.49
N ALA A 69 36.86 -14.10 23.81
CA ALA A 69 37.04 -12.76 23.27
C ALA A 69 37.24 -12.79 21.74
N GLY A 70 38.05 -13.72 21.23
CA GLY A 70 38.24 -13.94 19.79
C GLY A 70 36.94 -14.33 19.10
N SER A 71 36.14 -15.20 19.72
CA SER A 71 34.83 -15.61 19.20
C SER A 71 33.84 -14.45 19.16
N ALA A 72 33.84 -13.59 20.19
CA ALA A 72 33.03 -12.37 20.25
C ALA A 72 33.46 -11.36 19.17
N ALA A 73 34.77 -11.15 18.98
CA ALA A 73 35.30 -10.28 17.93
C ALA A 73 34.94 -10.79 16.53
N ALA A 74 35.04 -12.10 16.29
CA ALA A 74 34.60 -12.74 15.04
C ALA A 74 33.09 -12.57 14.83
N ALA A 75 32.27 -12.66 15.89
CA ALA A 75 30.84 -12.40 15.79
C ALA A 75 30.52 -10.94 15.42
N VAL A 76 31.24 -9.96 15.95
CA VAL A 76 31.09 -8.54 15.57
C VAL A 76 31.44 -8.33 14.10
N TRP A 77 32.55 -8.93 13.64
CA TRP A 77 32.94 -8.87 12.23
C TRP A 77 31.88 -9.50 11.31
N SER A 78 31.38 -10.69 11.67
CA SER A 78 30.32 -11.39 10.96
C SER A 78 29.02 -10.58 10.91
N ALA A 79 28.63 -9.93 12.02
CA ALA A 79 27.45 -9.07 12.07
C ALA A 79 27.58 -7.88 11.11
N HIS A 80 28.75 -7.25 11.05
CA HIS A 80 29.01 -6.15 10.13
C HIS A 80 29.02 -6.64 8.67
N ALA A 81 29.70 -7.75 8.40
CA ALA A 81 29.75 -8.36 7.09
C ALA A 81 28.37 -8.81 6.59
N ASN A 82 27.46 -9.20 7.49
CA ASN A 82 26.11 -9.68 7.19
C ASN A 82 25.25 -8.59 6.52
N LEU A 83 25.30 -7.35 7.02
CA LEU A 83 24.56 -6.23 6.41
C LEU A 83 25.33 -5.53 5.29
N ARG A 84 26.67 -5.57 5.33
CA ARG A 84 27.50 -4.86 4.36
C ARG A 84 27.23 -5.34 2.94
N GLY A 85 27.00 -4.38 2.04
CA GLY A 85 26.77 -4.61 0.62
C GLY A 85 25.30 -4.75 0.21
N LEU A 86 24.39 -4.87 1.18
CA LEU A 86 22.95 -4.86 0.89
C LEU A 86 22.51 -3.47 0.41
N THR A 87 21.56 -3.46 -0.52
CA THR A 87 20.92 -2.25 -1.01
C THR A 87 19.43 -2.33 -0.75
N LEU A 88 18.90 -1.33 -0.05
CA LEU A 88 17.47 -1.19 0.22
C LEU A 88 16.84 -0.29 -0.82
N THR A 89 15.72 -0.72 -1.37
CA THR A 89 14.90 0.02 -2.31
C THR A 89 13.43 -0.12 -1.94
N LEU A 90 12.64 0.88 -2.30
CA LEU A 90 11.20 0.85 -2.02
C LEU A 90 10.54 0.15 -3.21
N GLY A 91 9.75 -0.89 -2.93
CA GLY A 91 8.83 -1.44 -3.91
C GLY A 91 7.61 -0.54 -4.07
N ASP A 92 6.71 -0.93 -4.97
CA ASP A 92 5.45 -0.22 -5.15
C ASP A 92 4.66 -0.20 -3.85
N ALA A 93 4.25 1.01 -3.45
CA ALA A 93 3.43 1.18 -2.27
C ALA A 93 2.05 0.58 -2.56
N ARG A 94 1.65 -0.40 -1.74
CA ARG A 94 0.26 -0.86 -1.72
C ARG A 94 -0.65 0.27 -1.22
N ASP A 95 -1.92 0.19 -1.57
CA ASP A 95 -2.93 1.12 -1.08
C ASP A 95 -2.86 1.21 0.45
N ALA A 96 -2.67 2.43 0.96
CA ALA A 96 -2.52 2.70 2.39
C ALA A 96 -3.65 3.63 2.83
N TRP A 97 -4.30 3.30 3.95
CA TRP A 97 -5.41 4.08 4.50
C TRP A 97 -5.00 4.76 5.80
N ALA A 98 -5.38 6.03 5.95
CA ALA A 98 -5.03 6.83 7.12
C ALA A 98 -5.50 6.16 8.42
N GLY A 99 -4.60 5.95 9.39
CA GLY A 99 -4.91 5.35 10.68
C GLY A 99 -5.12 3.83 10.67
N GLN A 100 -4.98 3.16 9.54
CA GLN A 100 -5.07 1.69 9.45
C GLN A 100 -3.70 1.05 9.17
N PRO A 101 -3.45 -0.20 9.59
CA PRO A 101 -2.21 -0.90 9.28
C PRO A 101 -2.00 -1.02 7.76
N ALA A 102 -0.86 -0.54 7.29
CA ALA A 102 -0.40 -0.67 5.91
C ALA A 102 0.93 -1.43 5.88
N THR A 103 1.27 -2.01 4.73
CA THR A 103 2.56 -2.66 4.52
C THR A 103 3.39 -1.91 3.48
N LEU A 104 4.66 -1.72 3.79
CA LEU A 104 5.65 -1.15 2.90
C LEU A 104 6.50 -2.27 2.33
N ALA A 105 6.49 -2.44 1.01
CA ALA A 105 7.36 -3.41 0.36
C ALA A 105 8.80 -2.85 0.32
N VAL A 106 9.69 -3.38 1.14
CA VAL A 106 11.11 -3.03 1.11
C VAL A 106 11.87 -4.13 0.39
N ARG A 107 12.38 -3.80 -0.79
CA ARG A 107 13.18 -4.71 -1.59
C ARG A 107 14.64 -4.61 -1.18
N VAL A 108 15.18 -5.75 -0.75
CA VAL A 108 16.57 -5.91 -0.32
C VAL A 108 17.32 -6.67 -1.40
N THR A 109 18.34 -6.05 -1.98
CA THR A 109 19.18 -6.63 -3.03
C THR A 109 20.65 -6.66 -2.63
N GLY A 110 21.46 -7.45 -3.34
CA GLY A 110 22.92 -7.49 -3.14
C GLY A 110 23.38 -8.58 -2.17
N ALA A 111 22.51 -9.54 -1.87
CA ALA A 111 22.87 -10.77 -1.17
C ALA A 111 23.57 -11.75 -2.13
N GLN A 112 24.87 -11.52 -2.40
CA GLN A 112 25.72 -12.49 -3.12
C GLN A 112 25.97 -13.78 -2.31
N ARG A 113 25.62 -13.75 -1.02
CA ARG A 113 25.67 -14.85 -0.07
C ARG A 113 24.43 -14.75 0.83
N PRO A 114 23.96 -15.87 1.40
CA PRO A 114 22.88 -15.85 2.37
C PRO A 114 23.19 -14.89 3.52
N ARG A 115 22.22 -14.05 3.89
CA ARG A 115 22.30 -13.15 5.04
C ARG A 115 21.31 -13.59 6.09
N TRP A 116 21.73 -13.69 7.33
CA TRP A 116 20.90 -14.28 8.39
C TRP A 116 20.38 -13.25 9.35
N ALA A 117 19.18 -13.49 9.89
CA ALA A 117 18.54 -12.69 10.93
C ALA A 117 18.64 -11.18 10.66
N VAL A 118 18.20 -10.77 9.47
CA VAL A 118 18.06 -9.37 9.10
C VAL A 118 16.68 -8.88 9.51
N GLU A 119 16.67 -7.85 10.34
CA GLU A 119 15.48 -7.17 10.84
C GLU A 119 15.26 -5.90 10.01
N VAL A 120 14.08 -5.73 9.42
CA VAL A 120 13.69 -4.48 8.74
C VAL A 120 12.37 -3.96 9.32
N ASP A 121 12.41 -2.79 9.96
CA ASP A 121 11.25 -2.13 10.57
C ASP A 121 11.08 -0.69 10.09
N ALA A 122 9.85 -0.20 10.10
CA ALA A 122 9.53 1.19 9.86
C ALA A 122 9.41 1.94 11.19
N LEU A 123 9.78 3.23 11.19
CA LEU A 123 9.64 4.07 12.36
C LEU A 123 8.16 4.21 12.75
N GLY A 124 7.83 3.84 13.99
CA GLY A 124 6.45 3.84 14.50
C GLY A 124 5.68 2.56 14.17
N GLY A 125 6.29 1.60 13.46
CA GLY A 125 5.75 0.25 13.28
C GLY A 125 6.10 -0.69 14.44
N PRO A 126 5.53 -1.91 14.45
CA PRO A 126 5.89 -2.95 15.40
C PRO A 126 7.35 -3.41 15.19
N PRO A 127 7.98 -4.04 16.20
CA PRO A 127 9.33 -4.57 16.06
C PRO A 127 9.40 -5.61 14.94
N ALA A 128 10.44 -5.49 14.10
CA ALA A 128 10.69 -6.45 13.03
C ALA A 128 10.99 -7.85 13.55
N VAL A 129 10.49 -8.85 12.82
CA VAL A 129 10.90 -10.24 12.96
C VAL A 129 12.17 -10.45 12.13
N PRO A 130 13.21 -11.11 12.67
CA PRO A 130 14.41 -11.45 11.89
C PRO A 130 14.05 -12.38 10.73
N GLN A 131 14.54 -12.07 9.54
CA GLN A 131 14.36 -12.90 8.34
C GLN A 131 15.72 -13.26 7.74
N ASP A 132 15.80 -14.47 7.18
CA ASP A 132 16.96 -14.94 6.45
C ASP A 132 16.78 -14.63 4.96
N LEU A 133 17.75 -13.91 4.41
CA LEU A 133 17.81 -13.56 2.99
C LEU A 133 18.69 -14.58 2.29
N VAL A 134 18.08 -15.62 1.74
CA VAL A 134 18.79 -16.66 0.98
C VAL A 134 18.98 -16.22 -0.48
N ASP A 135 17.97 -15.57 -1.04
CA ASP A 135 17.96 -15.13 -2.43
C ASP A 135 18.68 -13.80 -2.65
N PRO A 136 19.21 -13.53 -3.87
CA PRO A 136 19.87 -12.27 -4.21
C PRO A 136 18.99 -11.03 -4.06
N GLU A 137 17.68 -11.23 -4.21
CA GLU A 137 16.63 -10.22 -4.11
C GLU A 137 15.46 -10.79 -3.30
N VAL A 138 15.08 -10.08 -2.25
CA VAL A 138 13.96 -10.45 -1.37
C VAL A 138 13.14 -9.21 -1.08
N VAL A 139 11.82 -9.35 -1.10
CA VAL A 139 10.89 -8.28 -0.71
C VAL A 139 10.40 -8.56 0.70
N ILE A 140 10.70 -7.65 1.63
CA ILE A 140 10.26 -7.71 3.02
C ILE A 140 9.06 -6.78 3.18
N GLU A 141 7.93 -7.33 3.64
CA GLU A 141 6.75 -6.52 3.98
C GLU A 141 6.92 -5.91 5.38
N VAL A 142 7.06 -4.60 5.42
CA VAL A 142 7.29 -3.85 6.66
C VAL A 142 5.98 -3.19 7.10
N PRO A 143 5.38 -3.61 8.22
CA PRO A 143 4.14 -3.01 8.73
C PRO A 143 4.39 -1.60 9.27
N TRP A 144 3.48 -0.69 8.95
CA TRP A 144 3.46 0.68 9.45
C TRP A 144 2.03 1.22 9.50
N VAL A 145 1.80 2.27 10.28
CA VAL A 145 0.49 2.93 10.34
C VAL A 145 0.66 4.38 9.88
N PRO A 146 0.10 4.77 8.72
CA PRO A 146 0.17 6.14 8.23
C PRO A 146 -0.70 7.05 9.12
N PRO A 147 -0.16 8.17 9.64
CA PRO A 147 -0.87 9.00 10.61
C PRO A 147 -1.93 9.91 9.99
N ARG A 148 -1.79 10.29 8.72
CA ARG A 148 -2.66 11.26 8.03
C ARG A 148 -2.83 10.86 6.56
N ARG A 149 -3.94 11.30 5.94
CA ARG A 149 -4.17 11.16 4.50
C ARG A 149 -3.31 12.14 3.69
N GLY A 150 -3.27 11.91 2.39
CA GLY A 150 -2.61 12.74 1.39
C GLY A 150 -1.20 12.26 1.08
N TRP A 151 -0.48 13.07 0.31
CA TRP A 151 0.92 12.83 0.01
C TRP A 151 1.75 13.02 1.28
N GLN A 152 2.37 11.94 1.72
CA GLN A 152 3.30 11.98 2.83
C GLN A 152 4.56 11.19 2.51
N PRO A 153 5.70 11.59 3.07
CA PRO A 153 6.91 10.84 2.83
C PRO A 153 6.84 9.45 3.45
N ALA A 154 7.46 8.50 2.76
CA ALA A 154 7.65 7.17 3.31
C ALA A 154 8.29 7.23 4.71
N PRO A 155 7.89 6.33 5.63
CA PRO A 155 8.47 6.29 6.97
C PRO A 155 9.96 5.94 6.89
N LEU A 156 10.72 6.35 7.90
CA LEU A 156 12.11 5.93 8.00
C LEU A 156 12.17 4.42 8.21
N VAL A 157 12.96 3.75 7.40
CA VAL A 157 13.19 2.32 7.48
C VAL A 157 14.50 2.09 8.23
N ARG A 158 14.48 1.22 9.22
CA ARG A 158 15.66 0.72 9.91
C ARG A 158 15.93 -0.69 9.46
N VAL A 159 17.19 -0.96 9.15
CA VAL A 159 17.70 -2.31 8.96
C VAL A 159 18.65 -2.62 10.11
N ALA A 160 18.56 -3.81 10.68
CA ALA A 160 19.45 -4.27 11.71
C ALA A 160 19.73 -5.76 11.63
N THR A 161 20.79 -6.20 12.31
CA THR A 161 21.06 -7.61 12.56
C THR A 161 21.69 -7.77 13.93
N ARG A 162 21.45 -8.94 14.53
CA ARG A 162 22.12 -9.41 15.76
C ARG A 162 22.88 -10.71 15.53
N TYR A 163 22.92 -11.20 14.29
CA TYR A 163 23.61 -12.42 13.93
C TYR A 163 25.13 -12.27 14.17
N PRO A 164 25.84 -13.33 14.61
CA PRO A 164 25.34 -14.65 15.00
C PRO A 164 25.00 -14.77 16.50
N LEU A 165 25.87 -14.27 17.37
CA LEU A 165 25.80 -14.51 18.82
C LEU A 165 24.94 -13.48 19.59
N GLY A 166 24.44 -12.44 18.93
CA GLY A 166 23.67 -11.38 19.60
C GLY A 166 24.50 -10.45 20.49
N VAL A 167 25.84 -10.53 20.44
CA VAL A 167 26.78 -9.69 21.25
C VAL A 167 26.70 -8.22 20.86
N CYS A 168 26.54 -7.93 19.57
CA CYS A 168 26.37 -6.58 19.06
C CYS A 168 25.15 -6.50 18.16
N ARG A 169 24.60 -5.30 18.05
CA ARG A 169 23.58 -4.94 17.08
C ARG A 169 24.21 -4.03 16.04
N VAL A 170 24.18 -4.46 14.79
CA VAL A 170 24.57 -3.63 13.65
C VAL A 170 23.30 -3.10 13.02
N TRP A 171 23.23 -1.79 12.76
CA TRP A 171 22.03 -1.16 12.21
C TRP A 171 22.35 0.04 11.32
N SER A 172 21.40 0.38 10.46
CA SER A 172 21.40 1.60 9.66
C SER A 172 19.96 2.11 9.55
N TRP A 173 19.83 3.43 9.43
CA TRP A 173 18.57 4.04 8.98
C TRP A 173 18.66 4.40 7.50
N TRP A 174 17.51 4.32 6.85
CA TRP A 174 17.27 4.80 5.51
C TRP A 174 16.00 5.64 5.51
N ARG A 175 16.07 6.77 4.82
CA ARG A 175 14.93 7.64 4.58
C ARG A 175 14.60 7.59 3.08
N PRO A 176 13.57 6.85 2.67
CA PRO A 176 13.20 6.77 1.26
C PRO A 176 12.84 8.16 0.71
N ALA A 177 13.24 8.43 -0.54
CA ALA A 177 12.90 9.68 -1.23
C ALA A 177 11.50 9.69 -1.84
N THR A 178 10.82 8.53 -1.84
CA THR A 178 9.49 8.35 -2.42
C THR A 178 8.41 8.86 -1.46
N ASP A 179 7.46 9.61 -2.00
CA ASP A 179 6.24 9.99 -1.30
C ASP A 179 5.16 8.93 -1.54
N ILE A 180 4.42 8.60 -0.49
CA ILE A 180 3.36 7.61 -0.49
C ILE A 180 2.04 8.37 -0.39
N LEU A 181 1.13 8.05 -1.30
CA LEU A 181 -0.23 8.54 -1.24
C LEU A 181 -1.03 7.70 -0.25
N VAL A 182 -1.61 8.37 0.76
CA VAL A 182 -2.47 7.71 1.75
C VAL A 182 -3.90 8.16 1.59
N TYR A 183 -4.78 7.19 1.38
CA TYR A 183 -6.21 7.40 1.21
C TYR A 183 -6.91 7.65 2.54
N PRO A 184 -8.07 8.33 2.55
CA PRO A 184 -8.92 8.38 3.73
C PRO A 184 -9.34 6.96 4.14
N ALA A 185 -9.46 6.72 5.45
CA ALA A 185 -9.99 5.44 5.94
C ALA A 185 -11.46 5.30 5.52
N PRO A 186 -11.86 4.16 4.91
CA PRO A 186 -13.27 3.93 4.60
C PRO A 186 -14.09 3.87 5.89
N GLU A 187 -15.28 4.45 5.86
CA GLU A 187 -16.23 4.35 6.97
C GLU A 187 -16.64 2.86 7.17
N PRO A 188 -16.52 2.32 8.39
CA PRO A 188 -17.01 0.97 8.68
C PRO A 188 -18.54 0.96 8.57
N ASP A 189 -19.09 -0.05 7.92
CA ASP A 189 -20.54 -0.23 7.71
C ASP A 189 -21.23 1.01 7.11
N ALA A 190 -20.56 1.66 6.15
CA ALA A 190 -21.13 2.79 5.44
C ALA A 190 -22.48 2.42 4.80
N PRO A 191 -23.49 3.32 4.86
CA PRO A 191 -24.74 3.12 4.16
C PRO A 191 -24.47 2.96 2.65
N PRO A 192 -25.29 2.19 1.92
CA PRO A 192 -25.12 2.04 0.49
C PRO A 192 -25.18 3.42 -0.18
N PRO A 193 -24.39 3.65 -1.25
CA PRO A 193 -24.42 4.92 -1.95
C PRO A 193 -25.84 5.20 -2.45
N PRO A 194 -26.32 6.45 -2.34
CA PRO A 194 -27.59 6.82 -2.95
C PRO A 194 -27.49 6.55 -4.45
N LEU A 195 -28.27 5.58 -4.90
CA LEU A 195 -28.37 5.23 -6.30
C LEU A 195 -29.31 6.23 -6.97
N THR A 196 -28.90 7.50 -7.06
CA THR A 196 -29.59 8.48 -7.88
C THR A 196 -29.14 8.26 -9.32
N PRO A 197 -29.94 7.62 -10.19
CA PRO A 197 -29.67 7.68 -11.62
C PRO A 197 -29.67 9.16 -12.00
N SER A 198 -28.62 9.61 -12.68
CA SER A 198 -28.64 10.94 -13.28
C SER A 198 -29.73 10.98 -14.34
N GLY A 199 -30.87 11.51 -13.91
CA GLY A 199 -32.12 11.57 -14.66
C GLY A 199 -33.10 12.54 -14.01
N THR A 200 -32.61 13.64 -13.43
CA THR A 200 -33.44 14.81 -13.13
C THR A 200 -33.52 15.72 -14.35
N GLY A 201 -34.12 15.18 -15.40
CA GLY A 201 -34.89 15.94 -16.37
C GLY A 201 -36.33 15.53 -16.19
N SER A 202 -37.11 16.32 -15.45
CA SER A 202 -38.56 16.24 -15.51
C SER A 202 -38.98 16.57 -16.94
N ALA A 203 -39.23 15.55 -17.73
CA ALA A 203 -39.97 15.63 -18.97
C ALA A 203 -40.84 14.39 -19.03
N THR A 204 -42.05 14.56 -18.53
CA THR A 204 -43.28 14.08 -19.14
C THR A 204 -43.15 12.83 -20.01
N ALA A 205 -43.87 11.78 -19.60
CA ALA A 205 -44.48 10.84 -20.52
C ALA A 205 -44.94 11.57 -21.79
N HIS A 206 -44.22 11.43 -22.89
CA HIS A 206 -44.69 11.67 -24.24
C HIS A 206 -43.89 10.77 -25.16
N GLY A 207 -44.61 9.86 -25.82
CA GLY A 207 -44.13 9.19 -27.01
C GLY A 207 -43.64 10.23 -28.00
N GLY A 208 -42.43 10.03 -28.50
CA GLY A 208 -41.80 10.93 -29.45
C GLY A 208 -40.61 10.22 -30.05
N ALA A 209 -40.89 9.41 -31.07
CA ALA A 209 -39.87 8.87 -31.94
C ALA A 209 -39.07 10.04 -32.55
N SER A 210 -37.87 10.30 -32.03
CA SER A 210 -36.89 11.13 -32.70
C SER A 210 -36.01 10.24 -33.56
N ALA A 211 -36.35 10.17 -34.83
CA ALA A 211 -35.48 9.71 -35.89
C ALA A 211 -34.33 10.71 -36.04
N THR A 212 -33.10 10.31 -35.74
CA THR A 212 -31.88 10.80 -36.41
C THR A 212 -30.67 9.99 -35.96
N GLY A 213 -30.19 9.13 -36.86
CA GLY A 213 -28.77 8.78 -37.00
C GLY A 213 -28.16 7.83 -35.96
N TRP A 214 -28.33 6.52 -36.18
CA TRP A 214 -27.27 5.48 -36.13
C TRP A 214 -27.84 4.18 -36.71
N PRO A 215 -27.02 3.25 -37.27
CA PRO A 215 -27.55 2.03 -37.88
C PRO A 215 -28.11 1.11 -36.79
N ASP A 216 -29.44 1.08 -36.64
CA ASP A 216 -30.14 0.05 -35.87
C ASP A 216 -29.84 -1.30 -36.53
N ASP A 217 -29.23 -2.23 -35.81
CA ASP A 217 -28.97 -3.58 -36.30
C ASP A 217 -30.28 -4.38 -36.24
N VAL A 218 -30.99 -4.39 -37.37
CA VAL A 218 -32.32 -4.98 -37.51
C VAL A 218 -32.17 -6.43 -37.97
N ARG A 219 -32.76 -7.36 -37.21
CA ARG A 219 -32.73 -8.80 -37.53
C ARG A 219 -34.14 -9.33 -37.84
N PRO A 220 -34.26 -10.41 -38.63
CA PRO A 220 -35.53 -11.11 -38.80
C PRO A 220 -36.00 -11.72 -37.46
N TRP A 221 -37.31 -11.72 -37.27
CA TRP A 221 -37.97 -12.21 -36.06
C TRP A 221 -37.78 -13.72 -35.92
N HIS A 222 -37.38 -14.16 -34.72
CA HIS A 222 -37.31 -15.57 -34.36
C HIS A 222 -38.33 -15.89 -33.27
N ALA A 223 -38.86 -17.12 -33.28
CA ALA A 223 -39.76 -17.62 -32.26
C ALA A 223 -39.09 -17.56 -30.87
N GLY A 224 -39.50 -16.58 -30.06
CA GLY A 224 -38.87 -16.25 -28.77
C GLY A 224 -38.70 -14.74 -28.54
N ASP A 225 -38.73 -13.93 -29.60
CA ASP A 225 -38.60 -12.48 -29.51
C ASP A 225 -39.91 -11.80 -29.08
N SER A 226 -39.79 -10.83 -28.18
CA SER A 226 -40.97 -10.17 -27.59
C SER A 226 -41.67 -9.25 -28.59
N ALA A 227 -43.01 -9.28 -28.62
CA ALA A 227 -43.85 -8.47 -29.52
C ALA A 227 -43.63 -6.95 -29.38
N ARG A 228 -43.02 -6.50 -28.28
CA ARG A 228 -42.71 -5.10 -27.98
C ARG A 228 -41.51 -4.57 -28.78
N GLN A 229 -40.66 -5.46 -29.30
CA GLN A 229 -39.46 -5.13 -30.06
C GLN A 229 -39.70 -5.14 -31.58
N VAL A 230 -40.91 -5.50 -32.02
CA VAL A 230 -41.30 -5.54 -33.43
C VAL A 230 -41.46 -4.12 -33.96
N LEU A 231 -40.79 -3.84 -35.08
CA LEU A 231 -40.98 -2.61 -35.84
C LEU A 231 -42.30 -2.69 -36.61
N TRP A 232 -43.42 -2.41 -35.93
CA TRP A 232 -44.77 -2.47 -36.51
C TRP A 232 -44.90 -1.67 -37.83
N LYS A 233 -44.16 -0.56 -37.96
CA LYS A 233 -44.15 0.26 -39.17
C LYS A 233 -43.57 -0.46 -40.41
N LYS A 234 -42.65 -1.42 -40.22
CA LYS A 234 -42.12 -2.28 -41.29
C LYS A 234 -42.87 -3.62 -41.39
N ALA A 235 -43.36 -4.15 -40.27
CA ALA A 235 -44.14 -5.39 -40.25
C ALA A 235 -45.48 -5.25 -40.97
N ALA A 236 -46.12 -4.08 -40.93
CA ALA A 236 -47.39 -3.82 -41.63
C ALA A 236 -47.27 -3.67 -43.16
N GLN A 237 -46.05 -3.71 -43.72
CA GLN A 237 -45.79 -3.60 -45.16
C GLN A 237 -45.55 -4.95 -45.84
N VAL A 238 -45.45 -6.02 -45.06
CA VAL A 238 -45.17 -7.37 -45.53
C VAL A 238 -46.40 -8.22 -45.29
N ASP A 239 -46.80 -9.02 -46.28
CA ASP A 239 -47.91 -10.00 -46.16
C ASP A 239 -47.67 -10.91 -44.95
N ASP A 240 -48.76 -11.51 -44.44
CA ASP A 240 -49.00 -12.16 -43.13
C ASP A 240 -48.07 -13.36 -42.75
N ASP A 241 -46.79 -13.28 -43.13
CA ASP A 241 -45.71 -14.22 -42.85
C ASP A 241 -44.88 -13.70 -41.65
N PRO A 242 -45.02 -14.33 -40.47
CA PRO A 242 -44.35 -13.89 -39.24
C PRO A 242 -42.82 -14.01 -39.30
N THR A 243 -42.28 -14.74 -40.28
CA THR A 243 -40.82 -14.89 -40.46
C THR A 243 -40.15 -13.66 -41.06
N GLN A 244 -40.92 -12.73 -41.63
CA GLN A 244 -40.41 -11.53 -42.29
C GLN A 244 -40.52 -10.27 -41.43
N TRP A 245 -40.96 -10.42 -40.17
CA TRP A 245 -41.03 -9.32 -39.24
C TRP A 245 -39.64 -8.90 -38.79
N TRP A 246 -39.44 -7.59 -38.71
CA TRP A 246 -38.17 -7.02 -38.32
C TRP A 246 -38.20 -6.65 -36.84
N VAL A 247 -37.24 -7.14 -36.07
CA VAL A 247 -37.11 -6.88 -34.64
C VAL A 247 -35.93 -5.96 -34.40
N ARG A 248 -36.12 -4.96 -33.53
CA ARG A 248 -35.01 -4.20 -32.96
C ARG A 248 -34.27 -5.09 -31.98
N THR A 249 -33.02 -5.41 -32.29
CA THR A 249 -32.14 -6.01 -31.29
C THR A 249 -31.92 -4.96 -30.19
N PRO A 250 -32.34 -5.17 -28.93
CA PRO A 250 -31.85 -4.34 -27.85
C PRO A 250 -30.33 -4.53 -27.84
N ARG A 251 -29.58 -3.46 -28.14
CA ARG A 251 -28.16 -3.45 -27.81
C ARG A 251 -28.12 -3.76 -26.31
N PRO A 252 -27.37 -4.78 -25.84
CA PRO A 252 -27.13 -4.89 -24.41
C PRO A 252 -26.52 -3.56 -24.00
N ASP A 253 -27.18 -2.80 -23.13
CA ASP A 253 -26.60 -1.63 -22.49
C ASP A 253 -25.39 -2.15 -21.68
N ALA A 254 -24.23 -2.24 -22.35
CA ALA A 254 -22.97 -2.62 -21.73
C ALA A 254 -22.56 -1.61 -20.64
N ASP A 255 -23.19 -0.43 -20.70
CA ASP A 255 -23.12 0.63 -19.72
C ASP A 255 -24.40 0.62 -18.87
N GLY A 256 -24.33 -0.03 -17.71
CA GLY A 256 -25.36 0.10 -16.69
C GLY A 256 -25.57 1.59 -16.31
N PRO A 257 -26.68 1.91 -15.61
CA PRO A 257 -27.05 3.30 -15.32
C PRO A 257 -25.89 4.06 -14.69
N GLU A 258 -25.58 5.24 -15.24
CA GLU A 258 -24.53 6.12 -14.72
C GLU A 258 -24.86 6.54 -13.29
N ARG A 259 -23.96 6.22 -12.37
CA ARG A 259 -24.10 6.54 -10.94
C ARG A 259 -23.09 7.60 -10.57
N TRP A 260 -23.54 8.64 -9.89
CA TRP A 260 -22.67 9.71 -9.39
C TRP A 260 -22.56 9.61 -7.88
N LEU A 261 -21.33 9.58 -7.37
CA LEU A 261 -21.02 9.66 -5.96
C LEU A 261 -20.75 11.14 -5.65
N ASP A 262 -21.73 11.82 -5.07
CA ASP A 262 -21.63 13.26 -4.79
C ASP A 262 -21.35 13.51 -3.30
N GLU A 263 -20.40 14.39 -3.02
CA GLU A 263 -20.13 14.87 -1.66
C GLU A 263 -21.34 15.60 -1.06
N ALA A 264 -22.21 16.19 -1.90
CA ALA A 264 -23.45 16.82 -1.47
C ALA A 264 -24.39 15.86 -0.73
N ASP A 265 -24.41 14.58 -1.12
CA ASP A 265 -25.23 13.56 -0.46
C ASP A 265 -24.75 13.24 0.97
N CYS A 266 -23.54 13.69 1.32
CA CYS A 266 -22.94 13.55 2.63
C CYS A 266 -22.91 14.87 3.43
N ALA A 267 -23.63 15.91 2.99
CA ALA A 267 -23.52 17.26 3.55
C ALA A 267 -23.78 17.37 5.07
N ALA A 268 -24.52 16.44 5.68
CA ALA A 268 -24.75 16.42 7.13
C ALA A 268 -23.51 16.04 7.97
N LEU A 269 -22.44 15.55 7.36
CA LEU A 269 -21.24 15.06 8.03
C LEU A 269 -20.10 16.09 8.02
N ASP A 270 -19.16 15.95 8.96
CA ASP A 270 -17.87 16.65 8.92
C ASP A 270 -17.07 16.24 7.67
N LEU A 271 -16.22 17.15 7.17
CA LEU A 271 -15.43 16.97 5.95
C LEU A 271 -14.67 15.64 5.87
N GLU A 272 -14.03 15.22 6.98
CA GLU A 272 -13.34 13.92 7.02
C GLU A 272 -14.28 12.73 6.92
N ARG A 273 -15.43 12.80 7.60
CA ARG A 273 -16.43 11.74 7.57
C ARG A 273 -17.06 11.64 6.18
N ARG A 274 -17.27 12.76 5.50
CA ARG A 274 -17.70 12.76 4.08
C ARG A 274 -16.72 11.99 3.21
N ARG A 275 -15.42 12.20 3.38
CA ARG A 275 -14.38 11.51 2.60
C ARG A 275 -14.27 10.03 2.95
N SER A 276 -14.38 9.68 4.23
CA SER A 276 -14.47 8.28 4.65
C SER A 276 -15.67 7.57 4.03
N ARG A 277 -16.83 8.24 3.96
CA ARG A 277 -18.03 7.72 3.30
C ARG A 277 -17.87 7.59 1.80
N LEU A 278 -17.38 8.63 1.13
CA LEU A 278 -17.11 8.61 -0.31
C LEU A 278 -16.08 7.53 -0.68
N CYS A 279 -15.05 7.34 0.14
CA CYS A 279 -14.08 6.26 -0.02
C CYS A 279 -14.75 4.89 0.09
N ALA A 280 -15.62 4.70 1.08
CA ALA A 280 -16.38 3.46 1.22
C ALA A 280 -17.29 3.21 0.01
N TRP A 281 -17.93 4.25 -0.53
CA TRP A 281 -18.77 4.17 -1.72
C TRP A 281 -18.00 3.84 -2.99
N VAL A 282 -16.83 4.45 -3.21
CA VAL A 282 -15.94 4.11 -4.33
C VAL A 282 -15.52 2.64 -4.25
N LEU A 283 -15.12 2.16 -3.06
CA LEU A 283 -14.74 0.76 -2.85
C LEU A 283 -15.94 -0.20 -2.99
N HIS A 284 -17.15 0.23 -2.67
CA HIS A 284 -18.36 -0.55 -2.88
C HIS A 284 -18.74 -0.63 -4.36
N ALA A 285 -18.72 0.49 -5.07
CA ALA A 285 -19.03 0.58 -6.49
C ALA A 285 -18.05 -0.24 -7.34
N GLU A 286 -16.76 -0.24 -6.99
CA GLU A 286 -15.75 -1.08 -7.64
C GLU A 286 -16.01 -2.57 -7.41
N ARG A 287 -16.32 -2.98 -6.16
CA ARG A 287 -16.67 -4.37 -5.84
C ARG A 287 -17.93 -4.84 -6.57
N ALA A 288 -18.86 -3.93 -6.82
CA ALA A 288 -20.10 -4.22 -7.53
C ALA A 288 -19.97 -4.07 -9.07
N GLY A 289 -18.79 -3.71 -9.59
CA GLY A 289 -18.52 -3.56 -11.02
C GLY A 289 -19.30 -2.42 -11.69
N TRP A 290 -19.69 -1.40 -10.92
CA TRP A 290 -20.50 -0.30 -11.45
C TRP A 290 -19.66 0.67 -12.27
N ARG A 291 -20.31 1.33 -13.24
CA ARG A 291 -19.76 2.55 -13.85
C ARG A 291 -20.17 3.72 -12.95
N TYR A 292 -19.20 4.41 -12.35
CA TYR A 292 -19.47 5.50 -11.42
C TYR A 292 -18.61 6.72 -11.70
N GLY A 293 -19.13 7.91 -11.44
CA GLY A 293 -18.39 9.18 -11.40
C GLY A 293 -18.28 9.67 -9.96
N LEU A 294 -17.27 10.49 -9.67
CA LEU A 294 -17.04 11.06 -8.33
C LEU A 294 -17.06 12.58 -8.40
N ARG A 295 -17.77 13.22 -7.48
CA ARG A 295 -17.73 14.67 -7.24
C ARG A 295 -17.31 14.92 -5.80
N ALA A 296 -16.10 15.44 -5.61
CA ALA A 296 -15.57 15.73 -4.28
C ALA A 296 -14.63 16.94 -4.33
N GLY A 297 -14.72 17.84 -3.35
CA GLY A 297 -13.81 18.97 -3.20
C GLY A 297 -13.76 19.93 -4.40
N GLY A 298 -14.86 20.05 -5.17
CA GLY A 298 -14.92 20.86 -6.39
C GLY A 298 -14.31 20.19 -7.64
N VAL A 299 -13.80 18.96 -7.53
CA VAL A 299 -13.27 18.17 -8.65
C VAL A 299 -14.29 17.12 -9.07
N THR A 300 -14.54 17.03 -10.37
CA THR A 300 -15.45 16.07 -10.98
C THR A 300 -14.65 15.05 -11.79
N VAL A 301 -14.69 13.79 -11.38
CA VAL A 301 -14.13 12.66 -12.14
C VAL A 301 -15.26 12.04 -12.96
N PRO A 302 -15.15 12.00 -14.31
CA PRO A 302 -16.21 11.48 -15.17
C PRO A 302 -16.41 9.97 -14.97
N PRO A 303 -17.61 9.44 -15.29
CA PRO A 303 -17.93 8.04 -15.03
C PRO A 303 -17.02 7.06 -15.76
N GLY A 304 -16.30 6.25 -14.99
CA GLY A 304 -15.36 5.25 -15.50
C GLY A 304 -15.56 3.89 -14.84
N ARG A 305 -14.70 2.94 -15.21
CA ARG A 305 -14.63 1.60 -14.64
C ARG A 305 -13.17 1.16 -14.50
N GLY A 306 -12.92 0.26 -13.56
CA GLY A 306 -11.67 -0.44 -13.42
C GLY A 306 -10.66 0.21 -12.47
N PRO A 307 -9.51 -0.46 -12.28
CA PRO A 307 -8.57 -0.14 -11.21
C PRO A 307 -7.94 1.25 -11.35
N GLU A 308 -7.71 1.72 -12.58
CA GLU A 308 -7.18 3.08 -12.82
C GLU A 308 -8.19 4.15 -12.43
N HIS A 309 -9.48 3.93 -12.73
CA HIS A 309 -10.54 4.84 -12.34
C HIS A 309 -10.71 4.87 -10.81
N ARG A 310 -10.69 3.71 -10.15
CA ARG A 310 -10.67 3.61 -8.69
C ARG A 310 -9.52 4.42 -8.10
N ARG A 311 -8.30 4.23 -8.61
CA ARG A 311 -7.10 4.93 -8.13
C ARG A 311 -7.25 6.44 -8.28
N ARG A 312 -7.71 6.92 -9.44
CA ARG A 312 -7.95 8.35 -9.70
C ARG A 312 -9.00 8.95 -8.75
N CYS A 313 -10.08 8.23 -8.47
CA CYS A 313 -11.10 8.64 -7.50
C CYS A 313 -10.54 8.73 -6.08
N LEU A 314 -9.77 7.73 -5.65
CA LEU A 314 -9.12 7.72 -4.33
C LEU A 314 -8.03 8.80 -4.21
N GLU A 315 -7.30 9.09 -5.29
CA GLU A 315 -6.32 10.18 -5.40
C GLU A 315 -6.95 11.55 -5.13
N VAL A 316 -8.12 11.81 -5.71
CA VAL A 316 -8.88 13.05 -5.47
C VAL A 316 -9.29 13.14 -3.99
N LEU A 317 -9.81 12.05 -3.41
CA LEU A 317 -10.24 12.02 -2.00
C LEU A 317 -9.08 12.14 -0.99
N ALA A 318 -7.86 11.76 -1.40
CA ALA A 318 -6.66 11.89 -0.58
C ALA A 318 -6.10 13.32 -0.58
N CYS A 319 -6.16 14.00 -1.72
CA CYS A 319 -5.57 15.33 -1.89
C CYS A 319 -6.51 16.47 -1.51
N HIS A 320 -7.80 16.35 -1.83
CA HIS A 320 -8.81 17.34 -1.47
C HIS A 320 -9.30 17.06 -0.08
#